data_AF-A0A7U3VMU6-F1
#
_entry.id   AF-A0A7U3VMU6-F1
#
_cell.length_a   1.000
_cell.length_b   1.000
_cell.length_c   1.000
_cell.angle_alpha   90.00
_cell.angle_beta   90.00
_cell.angle_gamma   90.00
#
_symmetry.space_group_name_H-M   'P 1'
#
loop_
_entity.id
_entity.type
_entity.pdbx_description
1 polymer ?
#
loop_
_entity_poly.entity_id
_entity_poly.type
_entity_poly.pdbx_seq_one_letter_code
_entity_poly.pdbx_strand_id
1 'polypeptide(L)'
;MAWAYVATLRSVRLLVLLTLFVFGLPEVGLVHSLLWTAGTAMSLYWAVSFYEAIRSGDRAVPAGQIEVGRALGLTYTQIQRLIALPLEFRSAVQPLAPLLIATTLNSSLAATVGATQEPTGRTQFLDLQYAQPLTTFGAAAVCYVALTLGIRQTAAALDCSNGGRAGPATAFGTADPPQSGHTGKGYDSSHLDAGSAAARGFAHDDAVGFPGPPTGTRPPCAVCSASSPPPAHP
;
A
#
# COMPACT_ATOMS: atom_id res chain seq x y z
N MET A 1 6.86 -2.80 20.15
CA MET A 1 5.58 -3.31 20.66
C MET A 1 4.40 -3.00 19.74
N ALA A 2 4.11 -1.73 19.42
CA ALA A 2 2.98 -1.38 18.53
C ALA A 2 3.03 -2.01 17.12
N TRP A 3 4.22 -2.11 16.50
CA TRP A 3 4.39 -2.76 15.20
C TRP A 3 3.99 -4.25 15.22
N ALA A 4 4.29 -4.98 16.31
CA ALA A 4 3.96 -6.40 16.42
C ALA A 4 2.44 -6.63 16.50
N TYR A 5 1.72 -5.76 17.23
CA TYR A 5 0.25 -5.78 17.31
C TYR A 5 -0.42 -5.53 15.95
N VAL A 6 0.08 -4.55 15.20
CA VAL A 6 -0.43 -4.25 13.86
C VAL A 6 -0.11 -5.39 12.89
N ALA A 7 1.10 -5.96 12.97
CA ALA A 7 1.51 -7.09 12.13
C ALA A 7 0.66 -8.35 12.39
N THR A 8 0.31 -8.65 13.64
CA THR A 8 -0.59 -9.76 13.96
C THR A 8 -2.01 -9.50 13.47
N LEU A 9 -2.55 -8.29 13.65
CA LEU A 9 -3.89 -7.97 13.15
C LEU A 9 -3.99 -8.00 11.62
N ARG A 10 -2.95 -7.60 10.89
CA ARG A 10 -2.90 -7.73 9.42
C ARG A 10 -2.74 -9.16 8.92
N SER A 11 -2.27 -10.07 9.78
CA SER A 11 -2.15 -11.49 9.45
C SER A 11 -3.52 -12.20 9.47
N VAL A 12 -4.51 -11.61 10.15
CA VAL A 12 -5.89 -12.10 10.13
C VAL A 12 -6.55 -11.71 8.82
N ARG A 13 -7.06 -12.70 8.08
CA ARG A 13 -7.81 -12.44 6.84
C ARG A 13 -9.16 -11.80 7.16
N LEU A 14 -9.57 -10.83 6.35
CA LEU A 14 -10.85 -10.10 6.50
C LEU A 14 -12.06 -11.04 6.61
N LEU A 15 -12.09 -12.11 5.83
CA LEU A 15 -13.17 -13.11 5.89
C LEU A 15 -13.28 -13.77 7.28
N VAL A 16 -12.15 -14.11 7.91
CA VAL A 16 -12.14 -14.74 9.24
C VAL A 16 -12.69 -13.77 10.28
N LEU A 17 -12.29 -12.50 10.23
CA LEU A 17 -12.79 -11.47 11.15
C LEU A 17 -14.29 -11.23 10.97
N LEU A 18 -14.77 -11.21 9.72
CA LEU A 18 -16.17 -11.02 9.40
C LEU A 18 -17.04 -12.19 9.89
N THR A 19 -16.60 -13.44 9.66
CA THR A 19 -17.25 -14.63 10.20
C THR A 19 -17.28 -14.61 11.72
N LEU A 20 -16.15 -14.27 12.37
CA LEU A 20 -16.08 -14.22 13.83
C LEU A 20 -17.00 -13.15 14.43
N PHE A 21 -17.13 -11.98 13.79
CA PHE A 21 -18.06 -10.96 14.27
C PHE A 21 -19.53 -11.33 14.03
N VAL A 22 -19.86 -11.90 12.87
CA VAL A 22 -21.25 -12.24 12.55
C VAL A 22 -21.75 -13.42 13.36
N PHE A 23 -20.94 -14.46 13.56
CA PHE A 23 -21.35 -15.66 14.31
C PHE A 23 -20.92 -15.64 15.78
N GLY A 24 -19.87 -14.91 16.14
CA GLY A 24 -19.36 -14.85 17.51
C GLY A 24 -19.99 -13.78 18.40
N LEU A 25 -20.44 -12.62 17.87
CA LEU A 25 -21.16 -11.63 18.69
C LEU A 25 -22.49 -12.15 19.28
N PRO A 26 -23.32 -12.90 18.53
CA PRO A 26 -24.57 -13.45 19.06
C PRO A 26 -24.35 -14.40 20.25
N GLU A 27 -23.27 -15.18 20.27
CA GLU A 27 -22.90 -16.08 21.38
C GLU A 27 -22.62 -15.31 22.68
N VAL A 28 -22.14 -14.07 22.58
CA VAL A 28 -21.86 -13.17 23.72
C VAL A 28 -23.11 -12.38 24.14
N GLY A 29 -24.26 -12.60 23.50
CA GLY A 29 -25.53 -11.93 23.79
C GLY A 29 -25.65 -10.53 23.18
N LEU A 30 -24.69 -10.10 22.37
CA LEU A 30 -24.69 -8.82 21.65
C LEU A 30 -25.32 -9.01 20.27
N VAL A 31 -26.65 -8.98 20.22
CA VAL A 31 -27.40 -9.09 18.96
C VAL A 31 -27.62 -7.69 18.39
N HIS A 32 -27.04 -7.41 17.23
CA HIS A 32 -27.25 -6.16 16.50
C HIS A 32 -27.59 -6.46 15.04
N SER A 33 -28.04 -5.44 14.31
CA SER A 33 -28.24 -5.55 12.86
C SER A 33 -26.96 -6.03 12.17
N LEU A 34 -27.12 -6.94 11.20
CA LEU A 34 -26.03 -7.58 10.46
C LEU A 34 -25.11 -6.57 9.76
N LEU A 35 -25.66 -5.41 9.38
CA LEU A 35 -24.90 -4.33 8.76
C LEU A 35 -23.94 -3.66 9.73
N TRP A 36 -24.36 -3.51 10.98
CA TRP A 36 -23.53 -2.89 12.02
C TRP A 36 -22.40 -3.81 12.43
N THR A 37 -22.68 -5.11 12.60
CA THR A 37 -21.66 -6.10 12.96
C THR A 37 -20.66 -6.30 11.83
N ALA A 38 -21.11 -6.39 10.58
CA ALA A 38 -20.23 -6.46 9.42
C ALA A 38 -19.43 -5.15 9.23
N GLY A 39 -20.08 -4.00 9.37
CA GLY A 39 -19.46 -2.69 9.24
C GLY A 39 -18.36 -2.46 10.28
N THR A 40 -18.62 -2.80 11.54
CA THR A 40 -17.63 -2.67 12.63
C THR A 40 -16.43 -3.59 12.44
N ALA A 41 -16.66 -4.86 12.04
CA ALA A 41 -15.57 -5.79 11.71
C ALA A 41 -14.71 -5.26 10.56
N MET A 42 -15.35 -4.77 9.50
CA MET A 42 -14.70 -4.20 8.32
C MET A 42 -13.88 -2.95 8.68
N SER A 43 -14.46 -2.04 9.45
CA SER A 43 -13.79 -0.82 9.93
C SER A 43 -12.57 -1.16 10.77
N LEU A 44 -12.67 -2.14 11.67
CA LEU A 44 -11.54 -2.54 12.53
C LEU A 44 -10.37 -3.09 11.70
N TYR A 45 -10.65 -3.96 10.73
CA TYR A 45 -9.62 -4.50 9.83
C TYR A 45 -8.91 -3.38 9.04
N TRP A 46 -9.67 -2.47 8.46
CA TRP A 46 -9.11 -1.41 7.64
C TRP A 46 -8.42 -0.31 8.46
N ALA A 47 -8.90 -0.01 9.67
CA ALA A 47 -8.31 0.99 10.56
C ALA A 47 -6.82 0.73 10.81
N VAL A 48 -6.45 -0.54 10.99
CA VAL A 48 -5.04 -0.96 11.16
C VAL A 48 -4.21 -0.61 9.92
N SER A 49 -4.77 -0.80 8.73
CA SER A 49 -4.07 -0.50 7.48
C SER A 49 -4.01 1.01 7.18
N PHE A 50 -5.03 1.77 7.55
CA PHE A 50 -5.00 3.24 7.54
C PHE A 50 -3.92 3.78 8.49
N TYR A 51 -3.80 3.21 9.69
CA TYR A 51 -2.77 3.58 10.64
C TYR A 51 -1.36 3.38 10.07
N GLU A 52 -1.07 2.25 9.42
CA GLU A 52 0.23 2.02 8.78
C GLU A 52 0.49 2.96 7.60
N ALA A 53 -0.55 3.31 6.83
CA ALA A 53 -0.42 4.29 5.76
C ALA A 53 0.02 5.66 6.32
N ILE A 54 -0.63 6.14 7.39
CA ILE A 54 -0.26 7.40 8.05
C ILE A 54 1.15 7.31 8.66
N ARG A 55 1.44 6.20 9.34
CA ARG A 55 2.76 5.94 9.95
C ARG A 55 3.88 5.86 8.92
N SER A 56 3.58 5.42 7.70
CA SER A 56 4.55 5.42 6.61
C SER A 56 4.90 6.85 6.16
N GLY A 57 3.95 7.78 6.28
CA GLY A 57 4.17 9.18 5.92
C GLY A 57 5.05 9.95 6.90
N ASP A 58 4.90 9.68 8.20
CA ASP A 58 5.78 10.22 9.26
C ASP A 58 7.26 9.87 9.03
N ARG A 59 7.53 8.67 8.50
CA ARG A 59 8.90 8.20 8.21
C ARG A 59 9.48 8.72 6.88
N ALA A 60 8.71 9.47 6.09
CA ALA A 60 9.15 9.90 4.78
C ALA A 60 10.14 11.06 4.81
N VAL A 61 10.25 11.79 5.94
CA VAL A 61 11.14 12.95 6.07
C VAL A 61 12.57 12.50 6.41
N PRO A 62 13.57 12.78 5.55
CA PRO A 62 14.96 12.50 5.88
C PRO A 62 15.42 13.40 7.03
N ALA A 63 16.06 12.83 8.06
CA ALA A 63 16.59 13.60 9.19
C ALA A 63 17.55 14.73 8.76
N GLY A 64 18.23 14.57 7.62
CA GLY A 64 19.11 15.61 7.05
C GLY A 64 18.39 16.92 6.69
N GLN A 65 17.11 16.90 6.29
CA GLN A 65 16.36 18.13 5.99
C GLN A 65 16.08 18.95 7.26
N ILE A 66 15.87 18.28 8.39
CA ILE A 66 15.67 18.92 9.69
C ILE A 66 16.97 19.61 10.14
N GLU A 67 18.11 18.96 9.91
CA GLU A 67 19.42 19.52 10.27
C GLU A 67 19.80 20.74 9.42
N VAL A 68 19.45 20.74 8.13
CA VAL A 68 19.60 21.92 7.25
C VAL A 68 18.74 23.08 7.74
N GLY A 69 17.49 22.82 8.17
CA GLY A 69 16.62 23.85 8.73
C GLY A 69 17.19 24.47 10.00
N ARG A 70 17.81 23.66 10.87
CA ARG A 70 18.51 24.14 12.07
C ARG A 70 19.75 24.97 11.73
N ALA A 71 20.52 24.56 10.72
CA ALA A 71 21.69 25.31 10.24
C ALA A 71 21.30 26.69 9.67
N LEU A 72 20.08 26.84 9.14
CA LEU A 72 19.50 28.11 8.68
C LEU A 72 18.90 28.96 9.80
N GLY A 73 18.98 28.52 11.06
CA GLY A 73 18.43 29.24 12.21
C GLY A 73 16.92 29.15 12.37
N LEU A 74 16.25 28.19 11.70
CA LEU A 74 14.82 27.98 11.87
C LEU A 74 14.52 27.37 13.25
N THR A 75 13.46 27.86 13.88
CA THR A 75 12.93 27.31 15.13
C THR A 75 12.26 25.95 14.91
N TYR A 76 12.15 25.12 15.95
CA TYR A 76 11.55 23.79 15.87
C TYR A 76 10.13 23.82 15.28
N THR A 77 9.31 24.80 15.65
CA THR A 77 7.94 24.98 15.14
C THR A 77 7.91 25.41 13.68
N GLN A 78 8.89 26.19 13.22
CA GLN A 78 9.05 26.54 11.81
C GLN A 78 9.46 25.32 10.98
N ILE A 79 10.43 24.53 11.46
CA ILE A 79 10.85 23.30 10.77
C ILE A 79 9.67 22.33 10.65
N GLN A 80 8.91 22.14 11.73
CA GLN A 80 7.75 21.26 11.71
C GLN A 80 6.66 21.72 10.74
N ARG A 81 6.33 23.02 10.71
CA ARG A 81 5.25 23.55 9.85
C ARG A 81 5.64 23.73 8.39
N LEU A 82 6.86 24.17 8.10
CA LEU A 82 7.30 24.49 6.74
C LEU A 82 7.92 23.31 6.01
N ILE A 83 8.50 22.34 6.72
CA ILE A 83 9.28 21.25 6.12
C ILE A 83 8.62 19.90 6.38
N ALA A 84 8.46 19.52 7.64
CA ALA A 84 8.05 18.16 8.01
C ALA A 84 6.57 17.87 7.71
N LEU A 85 5.64 18.62 8.30
CA LEU A 85 4.19 18.43 8.11
C LEU A 85 3.72 18.36 6.65
N PRO A 86 4.10 19.30 5.75
CA PRO A 86 3.63 19.26 4.36
C PRO A 86 4.17 18.05 3.59
N LEU A 87 5.37 17.56 3.96
CA LEU A 87 5.99 16.40 3.32
C LEU A 87 5.41 15.08 3.86
N GLU A 88 5.26 14.97 5.18
CA GLU A 88 4.65 13.82 5.85
C GLU A 88 3.25 13.57 5.32
N PHE A 89 2.41 14.61 5.31
CA PHE A 89 1.04 14.52 4.82
C PHE A 89 0.99 14.09 3.34
N ARG A 90 1.83 14.71 2.50
CA ARG A 90 1.88 14.38 1.08
C ARG A 90 2.29 12.93 0.83
N SER A 91 3.27 12.43 1.58
CA SER A 91 3.72 11.04 1.42
C SER A 91 2.72 10.03 1.99
N ALA A 92 1.91 10.40 3.00
CA ALA A 92 0.84 9.58 3.53
C ALA A 92 -0.34 9.41 2.55
N VAL A 93 -0.58 10.38 1.65
CA VAL A 93 -1.68 10.32 0.67
C VAL A 93 -1.46 9.25 -0.40
N GLN A 94 -0.22 9.05 -0.84
CA GLN A 94 0.13 8.10 -1.90
C GLN A 94 -0.30 6.63 -1.59
N PRO A 95 -0.04 6.06 -0.39
CA PRO A 95 -0.51 4.72 -0.04
C PRO A 95 -2.01 4.63 0.28
N LEU A 96 -2.71 5.75 0.50
CA LEU A 96 -4.15 5.73 0.82
C LEU A 96 -5.04 5.41 -0.39
N ALA A 97 -4.68 5.89 -1.58
CA ALA A 97 -5.44 5.62 -2.80
C ALA A 97 -5.64 4.11 -3.10
N PRO A 98 -4.58 3.28 -3.15
CA PRO A 98 -4.76 1.83 -3.34
C PRO A 98 -5.48 1.18 -2.14
N LEU A 99 -5.35 1.73 -0.94
CA LEU A 99 -6.07 1.25 0.24
C LEU A 99 -7.59 1.42 0.07
N LEU A 100 -8.04 2.58 -0.40
CA LEU A 100 -9.46 2.89 -0.66
C LEU A 100 -10.06 2.04 -1.78
N ILE A 101 -9.27 1.74 -2.82
CA ILE A 101 -9.70 0.81 -3.86
C ILE A 101 -9.89 -0.58 -3.26
N ALA A 102 -8.94 -1.03 -2.45
CA ALA A 102 -9.00 -2.33 -1.82
C ALA A 102 -10.15 -2.42 -0.79
N THR A 103 -10.46 -1.38 -0.02
CA THR A 103 -11.63 -1.36 0.88
C THR A 103 -12.93 -1.52 0.10
N THR A 104 -13.05 -0.84 -1.04
CA THR A 104 -14.24 -0.85 -1.90
C THR A 104 -14.46 -2.21 -2.55
N LEU A 105 -13.40 -2.86 -3.02
CA LEU A 105 -13.51 -4.20 -3.59
C LEU A 105 -13.82 -5.25 -2.51
N ASN A 106 -13.19 -5.14 -1.34
CA ASN A 106 -13.42 -6.08 -0.24
C ASN A 106 -14.78 -5.87 0.47
N SER A 107 -15.47 -4.73 0.29
CA SER A 107 -16.83 -4.56 0.82
C SER A 107 -17.84 -5.50 0.16
N SER A 108 -17.58 -5.91 -1.09
CA SER A 108 -18.37 -6.95 -1.76
C SER A 108 -18.34 -8.29 -1.02
N LEU A 109 -17.25 -8.62 -0.32
CA LEU A 109 -17.15 -9.85 0.49
C LEU A 109 -18.10 -9.80 1.69
N ALA A 110 -18.47 -8.61 2.18
CA ALA A 110 -19.44 -8.48 3.26
C ALA A 110 -20.82 -9.02 2.86
N ALA A 111 -21.19 -8.91 1.58
CA ALA A 111 -22.43 -9.47 1.06
C ALA A 111 -22.50 -11.00 1.20
N THR A 112 -21.36 -11.70 1.09
CA THR A 112 -21.31 -13.17 1.22
C THR A 112 -21.67 -13.68 2.62
N VAL A 113 -21.49 -12.84 3.65
CA VAL A 113 -21.84 -13.15 5.04
C VAL A 113 -23.24 -12.60 5.40
N GLY A 114 -24.00 -12.16 4.40
CA GLY A 114 -25.41 -11.78 4.52
C GLY A 114 -25.66 -10.27 4.62
N ALA A 115 -24.66 -9.41 4.45
CA ALA A 115 -24.90 -7.96 4.37
C ALA A 115 -25.58 -7.58 3.04
N THR A 116 -26.91 -7.63 3.00
CA THR A 116 -27.72 -7.55 1.77
C THR A 116 -27.83 -6.15 1.14
N GLN A 117 -27.46 -5.08 1.85
CA GLN A 117 -27.62 -3.70 1.35
C GLN A 117 -26.50 -3.24 0.41
N GLU A 118 -25.38 -3.98 0.33
CA GLU A 118 -24.29 -3.71 -0.58
C GLU A 118 -24.66 -4.07 -2.04
N PRO A 119 -24.00 -3.48 -3.06
CA PRO A 119 -24.28 -3.74 -4.47
C PRO A 119 -24.30 -5.24 -4.81
N THR A 120 -23.33 -6.00 -4.27
CA THR A 120 -23.24 -7.46 -4.44
C THR A 120 -24.35 -8.22 -3.71
N GLY A 121 -24.79 -7.73 -2.55
CA GLY A 121 -25.91 -8.31 -1.81
C GLY A 121 -27.23 -8.15 -2.57
N ARG A 122 -27.43 -7.00 -3.21
CA ARG A 122 -28.58 -6.73 -4.06
C ARG A 122 -28.60 -7.57 -5.34
N THR A 123 -27.44 -7.80 -5.96
CA THR A 123 -27.36 -8.70 -7.12
C THR A 123 -27.68 -10.14 -6.77
N GLN A 124 -27.22 -10.62 -5.60
CA GLN A 124 -27.55 -11.97 -5.14
C GLN A 124 -29.06 -12.13 -4.90
N PHE A 125 -29.71 -11.11 -4.34
CA PHE A 125 -31.17 -11.11 -4.19
C PHE A 125 -31.91 -11.13 -5.53
N LEU A 126 -31.46 -10.34 -6.51
CA LEU A 126 -32.02 -10.34 -7.86
C LEU A 126 -31.82 -11.67 -8.57
N ASP A 127 -30.68 -12.33 -8.39
CA ASP A 127 -30.41 -13.64 -8.99
C ASP A 127 -31.38 -14.70 -8.47
N LEU A 128 -31.71 -14.69 -7.17
CA LEU A 128 -32.72 -15.57 -6.59
C LEU A 128 -34.13 -15.36 -7.18
N GLN A 129 -34.41 -14.17 -7.73
CA GLN A 129 -35.70 -13.84 -8.32
C GLN A 129 -35.78 -14.10 -9.82
N TYR A 130 -34.70 -13.79 -10.55
CA TYR A 130 -34.69 -13.78 -12.02
C TYR A 130 -33.87 -14.93 -12.64
N ALA A 131 -33.08 -15.68 -11.85
CA ALA A 131 -32.25 -16.81 -12.28
C ALA A 131 -31.37 -16.49 -13.51
N GLN A 132 -30.92 -15.24 -13.62
CA GLN A 132 -30.00 -14.77 -14.66
C GLN A 132 -28.69 -14.28 -14.02
N PRO A 133 -27.79 -15.21 -13.64
CA PRO A 133 -26.57 -14.84 -12.93
C PRO A 133 -25.61 -14.06 -13.85
N LEU A 134 -25.52 -14.42 -15.12
CA LEU A 134 -24.57 -13.81 -16.06
C LEU A 134 -24.81 -12.30 -16.25
N THR A 135 -26.07 -11.90 -16.40
CA THR A 135 -26.45 -10.49 -16.61
C THR A 135 -26.33 -9.70 -15.31
N THR A 136 -26.78 -10.27 -14.19
CA THR A 136 -26.79 -9.60 -12.88
C THR A 136 -25.38 -9.41 -12.31
N PHE A 137 -24.54 -10.45 -12.29
CA PHE A 137 -23.14 -10.33 -11.85
C PHE A 137 -22.28 -9.56 -12.86
N GLY A 138 -22.59 -9.66 -14.16
CA GLY A 138 -21.95 -8.86 -15.20
C GLY A 138 -22.16 -7.35 -14.99
N ALA A 139 -23.38 -6.94 -14.66
CA ALA A 139 -23.70 -5.55 -14.33
C ALA A 139 -22.94 -5.06 -13.08
N ALA A 140 -22.86 -5.89 -12.03
CA ALA A 140 -22.05 -5.57 -10.84
C ALA A 140 -20.56 -5.42 -11.17
N ALA A 141 -20.01 -6.31 -11.99
CA ALA A 141 -18.61 -6.23 -12.42
C ALA A 141 -18.31 -4.92 -13.15
N VAL A 142 -19.18 -4.50 -14.07
CA VAL A 142 -19.05 -3.21 -14.77
C VAL A 142 -19.11 -2.03 -13.78
N CYS A 143 -20.00 -2.09 -12.79
CA CYS A 143 -20.10 -1.05 -11.76
C CYS A 143 -18.81 -0.93 -10.93
N TYR A 144 -18.25 -2.06 -10.48
CA TYR A 144 -16.97 -2.08 -9.74
C TYR A 144 -15.78 -1.59 -10.60
N VAL A 145 -15.76 -1.94 -11.89
CA VAL A 145 -14.75 -1.43 -12.82
C VAL A 145 -14.88 0.08 -12.97
N ALA A 146 -16.10 0.61 -13.15
CA ALA A 146 -16.33 2.05 -13.26
C ALA A 146 -15.90 2.80 -11.99
N LEU A 147 -16.25 2.29 -10.80
CA LEU A 147 -15.82 2.82 -9.50
C LEU A 147 -14.29 2.83 -9.37
N THR A 148 -13.64 1.72 -9.69
CA THR A 148 -12.18 1.58 -9.58
C THR A 148 -11.46 2.50 -10.56
N LEU A 149 -11.96 2.64 -11.79
CA LEU A 149 -11.41 3.56 -12.78
C LEU A 149 -11.58 5.02 -12.33
N GLY A 150 -12.72 5.38 -11.75
CA GLY A 150 -12.94 6.71 -11.19
C GLY A 150 -11.93 7.06 -10.10
N ILE A 151 -11.71 6.14 -9.14
CA ILE A 151 -10.73 6.34 -8.06
C ILE A 151 -9.30 6.42 -8.61
N ARG A 152 -8.96 5.60 -9.61
CA ARG A 152 -7.62 5.63 -10.24
C ARG A 152 -7.36 6.94 -10.99
N GLN A 153 -8.36 7.47 -11.69
CA GLN A 153 -8.23 8.72 -12.42
C GLN A 153 -8.07 9.92 -11.47
N THR A 154 -8.82 9.97 -10.37
CA THR A 154 -8.67 11.04 -9.37
C THR A 154 -7.34 10.94 -8.64
N ALA A 155 -6.88 9.74 -8.29
CA ALA A 155 -5.55 9.53 -7.73
C ALA A 155 -4.44 9.95 -8.71
N ALA A 156 -4.54 9.56 -9.99
CA ALA A 156 -3.57 9.96 -11.01
C ALA A 156 -3.58 11.48 -11.26
N ALA A 157 -4.75 12.13 -11.21
CA ALA A 157 -4.86 13.59 -11.32
C ALA A 157 -4.19 14.30 -10.13
N LEU A 158 -4.35 13.76 -8.91
CA LEU A 158 -3.67 14.26 -7.71
C LEU A 158 -2.15 14.08 -7.81
N ASP A 159 -1.68 12.93 -8.30
CA ASP A 159 -0.26 12.65 -8.50
C ASP A 159 0.36 13.58 -9.55
N CYS A 160 -0.34 13.84 -10.66
CA CYS A 160 0.11 14.76 -11.69
C CYS A 160 0.16 16.22 -11.21
N SER A 161 -0.81 16.66 -10.40
CA SER A 161 -0.77 17.98 -9.76
C SER A 161 0.42 18.11 -8.80
N ASN A 162 0.77 17.02 -8.12
CA ASN A 162 1.90 16.97 -7.20
C ASN A 162 3.26 16.87 -7.94
N GLY A 163 3.28 16.29 -9.14
CA GLY A 163 4.47 15.92 -9.91
C GLY A 163 5.43 17.07 -10.25
N GLY A 164 4.99 18.33 -10.17
CA GLY A 164 5.88 19.49 -10.37
C GLY A 164 6.87 19.78 -9.24
N ARG A 165 6.77 19.09 -8.09
CA ARG A 165 7.63 19.30 -6.90
C ARG A 165 8.13 18.01 -6.24
N ALA A 166 7.80 16.85 -6.79
CA ALA A 166 8.43 15.61 -6.36
C ALA A 166 9.83 15.55 -6.99
N GLY A 167 10.85 15.92 -6.21
CA GLY A 167 12.19 15.41 -6.48
C GLY A 167 12.13 13.89 -6.64
N PRO A 168 13.02 13.30 -7.45
CA PRO A 168 12.97 11.89 -7.79
C PRO A 168 12.85 11.09 -6.50
N ALA A 169 11.84 10.23 -6.45
CA ALA A 169 11.70 9.22 -5.41
C ALA A 169 13.05 8.51 -5.28
N THR A 170 13.85 8.93 -4.31
CA THR A 170 15.05 8.23 -3.90
C THR A 170 14.56 6.87 -3.45
N ALA A 171 14.85 5.88 -4.29
CA ALA A 171 15.08 4.50 -3.96
C ALA A 171 14.89 4.24 -2.46
N PHE A 172 13.71 3.75 -2.09
CA PHE A 172 13.53 3.02 -0.85
C PHE A 172 14.49 1.83 -0.96
N GLY A 173 15.59 1.90 -0.23
CA GLY A 173 16.78 1.11 -0.47
C GLY A 173 16.53 -0.40 -0.50
N THR A 174 17.16 -1.05 -1.47
CA THR A 174 18.08 -2.13 -1.11
C THR A 174 19.06 -1.55 -0.10
N ALA A 175 18.85 -1.80 1.18
CA ALA A 175 19.84 -1.53 2.20
C ALA A 175 21.04 -2.44 1.91
N ASP A 176 22.13 -1.88 1.41
CA ASP A 176 23.44 -2.47 1.65
C ASP A 176 23.67 -2.49 3.17
N PRO A 177 24.19 -3.61 3.74
CA PRO A 177 24.55 -3.67 5.15
C PRO A 177 25.64 -2.62 5.44
N PRO A 178 25.71 -2.11 6.69
CA PRO A 178 26.68 -1.08 7.05
C PRO A 178 28.11 -1.63 6.85
N GLN A 179 28.83 -1.09 5.86
CA GLN A 179 30.28 -1.26 5.82
C GLN A 179 30.86 -0.44 6.97
N SER A 180 31.15 -1.13 8.07
CA SER A 180 31.92 -0.62 9.19
C SER A 180 33.26 -0.08 8.71
N GLY A 181 33.59 1.13 9.17
CA GLY A 181 34.81 1.84 8.80
C GLY A 181 36.08 1.00 8.95
N HIS A 182 36.91 1.04 7.91
CA HIS A 182 38.31 0.68 8.00
C HIS A 182 39.06 1.73 8.83
N THR A 183 39.21 1.46 10.11
CA THR A 183 40.25 2.03 10.97
C THR A 183 40.84 0.93 11.84
N GLY A 184 42.04 0.45 11.47
CA GLY A 184 42.96 -0.17 12.42
C GLY A 184 43.64 -1.47 11.99
N LYS A 185 44.97 -1.37 11.93
CA LYS A 185 45.98 -2.38 12.29
C LYS A 185 46.22 -3.54 11.31
N GLY A 186 47.45 -3.56 10.82
CA GLY A 186 48.04 -4.74 10.20
C GLY A 186 48.03 -5.94 11.14
N TYR A 187 47.64 -7.07 10.60
CA TYR A 187 47.94 -8.40 11.10
C TYR A 187 48.22 -9.32 9.93
N ASP A 188 49.28 -10.08 10.12
CA ASP A 188 49.97 -11.04 9.28
C ASP A 188 49.02 -12.09 8.68
N SER A 189 49.01 -12.23 7.35
CA SER A 189 48.32 -13.28 6.64
C SER A 189 49.25 -14.47 6.43
N SER A 190 49.48 -15.21 7.50
CA SER A 190 50.05 -16.55 7.46
C SER A 190 49.42 -17.37 8.59
N HIS A 191 48.93 -18.56 8.24
CA HIS A 191 48.15 -19.50 9.08
C HIS A 191 46.64 -19.27 9.12
N LEU A 192 45.91 -19.97 8.25
CA LEU A 192 44.93 -20.99 8.61
C LEU A 192 44.16 -21.43 7.35
N ASP A 193 44.80 -22.28 6.56
CA ASP A 193 44.12 -23.31 5.78
C ASP A 193 43.55 -24.34 6.75
N ALA A 194 42.24 -24.59 6.69
CA ALA A 194 41.59 -25.90 6.84
C ALA A 194 40.15 -25.74 7.37
N GLY A 195 39.19 -26.24 6.58
CA GLY A 195 37.93 -26.75 7.13
C GLY A 195 36.73 -25.80 7.12
N SER A 196 36.13 -25.59 5.96
CA SER A 196 34.66 -25.47 5.86
C SER A 196 34.18 -25.70 4.43
N ALA A 197 34.66 -26.80 3.83
CA ALA A 197 34.08 -27.39 2.64
C ALA A 197 32.94 -28.34 3.04
N ALA A 198 31.83 -27.80 3.57
CA ALA A 198 30.67 -28.60 3.95
C ALA A 198 29.39 -27.76 4.12
N ALA A 199 28.95 -27.03 3.08
CA ALA A 199 27.57 -26.51 3.00
C ALA A 199 27.13 -26.05 1.59
N ARG A 200 27.89 -26.33 0.52
CA ARG A 200 27.56 -25.92 -0.86
C ARG A 200 26.81 -27.00 -1.63
N GLY A 201 25.66 -27.43 -1.11
CA GLY A 201 24.93 -28.54 -1.71
C GLY A 201 23.44 -28.57 -1.42
N PHE A 202 22.74 -27.43 -1.51
CA PHE A 202 21.28 -27.42 -1.66
C PHE A 202 20.75 -26.04 -2.11
N ALA A 203 20.92 -25.72 -3.39
CA ALA A 203 20.11 -24.73 -4.12
C ALA A 203 20.65 -24.61 -5.55
N HIS A 204 20.26 -25.53 -6.42
CA HIS A 204 20.27 -25.29 -7.85
C HIS A 204 19.00 -25.86 -8.46
N ASP A 205 18.51 -25.14 -9.47
CA ASP A 205 17.38 -25.42 -10.35
C ASP A 205 15.99 -25.00 -9.87
N ASP A 206 15.69 -23.71 -10.13
CA ASP A 206 14.48 -23.24 -10.84
C ASP A 206 14.46 -21.70 -10.87
N ALA A 207 15.51 -21.09 -11.43
CA ALA A 207 15.53 -19.67 -11.77
C ALA A 207 15.03 -19.49 -13.21
N VAL A 208 13.72 -19.39 -13.38
CA VAL A 208 13.13 -18.84 -14.61
C VAL A 208 13.61 -17.39 -14.71
N GLY A 209 14.55 -17.15 -15.63
CA GLY A 209 15.14 -15.84 -15.88
C GLY A 209 14.08 -14.84 -16.34
N PHE A 210 13.66 -13.96 -15.44
CA PHE A 210 12.97 -12.74 -15.81
C PHE A 210 14.00 -11.72 -16.31
N PRO A 211 13.81 -11.11 -17.49
CA PRO A 211 14.68 -10.02 -17.95
C PRO A 211 14.59 -8.87 -16.94
N GLY A 212 15.75 -8.35 -16.53
CA GLY A 212 15.86 -7.21 -15.62
C GLY A 212 15.12 -5.98 -16.16
N PRO A 213 14.71 -5.04 -15.28
CA PRO A 213 13.96 -3.87 -15.69
C PRO A 213 14.80 -3.01 -16.65
N PRO A 214 14.22 -2.51 -17.76
CA PRO A 214 14.95 -1.64 -18.67
C PRO A 214 15.41 -0.39 -17.93
N THR A 215 16.73 -0.19 -17.86
CA THR A 215 17.36 1.10 -17.60
C THR A 215 17.10 2.01 -18.80
N GLY A 216 15.93 2.63 -18.81
CA GLY A 216 15.50 3.57 -19.82
C GLY A 216 14.44 4.47 -19.21
N THR A 217 14.59 5.77 -19.41
CA THR A 217 13.67 6.86 -19.04
C THR A 217 12.23 6.39 -18.90
N ARG A 218 11.63 6.61 -17.72
CA ARG A 218 10.19 6.35 -17.48
C ARG A 218 9.39 7.00 -18.61
N PRO A 219 8.44 6.29 -19.25
CA PRO A 219 7.55 6.94 -20.20
C PRO A 219 6.78 8.04 -19.46
N PRO A 220 6.61 9.23 -20.07
CA PRO A 220 5.80 10.28 -19.47
C PRO A 220 4.38 9.75 -19.25
N CYS A 221 3.74 10.18 -18.15
CA CYS A 221 2.34 9.87 -17.87
C CYS A 221 1.52 10.07 -19.16
N ALA A 222 0.74 9.06 -19.56
CA ALA A 222 -0.07 9.11 -20.78
C ALA A 222 -1.02 10.33 -20.84
N VAL A 223 -1.33 10.92 -19.68
CA VAL A 223 -2.11 12.15 -19.53
C VAL A 223 -1.34 13.41 -20.00
N CYS A 224 -0.02 13.45 -19.87
CA CYS A 224 0.80 14.59 -20.30
C CYS A 224 1.16 14.56 -21.80
N SER A 225 1.09 13.40 -22.45
CA SER A 225 1.37 13.26 -23.88
C SER A 225 0.29 13.87 -24.78
N ALA A 226 -0.90 14.16 -24.26
CA ALA A 226 -2.01 14.68 -25.03
C ALA A 226 -2.00 16.21 -25.22
N SER A 227 -1.03 16.93 -24.62
CA SER A 227 -1.01 18.41 -24.63
C SER A 227 0.18 19.04 -25.38
N SER A 228 1.02 18.27 -26.07
CA SER A 228 2.11 18.83 -26.89
C SER A 228 1.66 19.12 -28.33
N PRO A 229 1.77 20.36 -28.84
CA PRO A 229 1.49 20.66 -30.24
C PRO A 229 2.52 19.95 -31.15
N PRO A 230 2.13 19.51 -32.36
CA PRO A 230 3.02 18.83 -33.29
C PRO A 230 4.15 19.77 -33.73
N PRO A 231 5.39 19.27 -33.91
CA PRO A 231 6.49 20.09 -34.42
C PRO A 231 6.20 20.52 -35.86
N ALA A 232 6.29 21.84 -36.09
CA ALA A 232 6.28 22.39 -37.43
C ALA A 232 7.54 21.90 -38.17
N HIS A 233 7.34 21.14 -39.25
CA HIS A 233 8.41 20.76 -40.16
C HIS A 233 8.79 21.96 -41.04
N PRO A 234 10.10 22.20 -41.29
CA PRO A 234 10.59 23.24 -42.19
C PRO A 234 10.38 22.89 -43.67
#